data_AF-A0A3C2CXC1-F1
#
_entry.id   AF-A0A3C2CXC1-F1
#
_cell.length_a   1.000
_cell.length_b   1.000
_cell.length_c   1.000
_cell.angle_alpha   90.00
_cell.angle_beta   90.00
_cell.angle_gamma   90.00
#
_symmetry.space_group_name_H-M   'P 1'
#
loop_
_entity.id
_entity.type
_entity.pdbx_description
1 polymer ?
#
loop_
_entity_poly.entity_id
_entity_poly.type
_entity_poly.pdbx_seq_one_letter_code
_entity_poly.pdbx_strand_id
1 'polypeptide(L)'
;MRLERLTNNKIKIFLTIDDLSDRGLTKEDIWKDSLKWHQLFHDMLAEASEEFDLEIMGSVAVEIFSLHAQGMVMIVTMVESDEDEEQFDDGIIEMQVT
;
A
#
# COMPACT_ATOMS: atom_id res chain seq x y z
N MET A 1 5.11 14.28 7.93
CA MET A 1 4.85 13.07 7.11
C MET A 1 5.15 13.38 5.64
N ARG A 2 5.58 12.39 4.84
CA ARG A 2 5.80 12.56 3.39
C ARG A 2 5.24 11.37 2.62
N LEU A 3 4.39 11.63 1.62
CA LEU A 3 3.86 10.62 0.70
C LEU A 3 4.62 10.67 -0.63
N GLU A 4 4.81 9.52 -1.24
CA GLU A 4 5.51 9.34 -2.50
C GLU A 4 4.78 8.27 -3.30
N ARG A 5 4.24 8.62 -4.48
CA ARG A 5 3.62 7.66 -5.39
C ARG A 5 4.72 6.85 -6.08
N LEU A 6 4.73 5.53 -5.86
CA LEU A 6 5.65 4.61 -6.54
C LEU A 6 5.06 4.15 -7.88
N THR A 7 3.76 3.87 -7.93
CA THR A 7 3.03 3.40 -9.11
C THR A 7 1.56 3.84 -8.98
N ASN A 8 0.70 3.51 -9.96
CA ASN A 8 -0.73 3.77 -9.87
C ASN A 8 -1.35 3.07 -8.64
N ASN A 9 -0.90 1.87 -8.33
CA ASN A 9 -1.45 1.04 -7.27
C ASN A 9 -0.55 0.98 -6.02
N LYS A 10 0.57 1.72 -6.00
CA LYS A 10 1.56 1.66 -4.92
C LYS A 10 1.94 3.05 -4.44
N ILE A 11 1.77 3.25 -3.13
CA ILE A 11 2.12 4.49 -2.44
C ILE A 11 3.11 4.16 -1.33
N LYS A 12 4.12 5.00 -1.20
CA LYS A 12 5.12 4.93 -0.15
C LYS A 12 4.96 6.12 0.77
N ILE A 13 4.97 5.83 2.05
CA ILE A 13 4.71 6.79 3.12
C ILE A 13 5.92 6.78 4.03
N PHE A 14 6.49 7.96 4.22
CA PHE A 14 7.60 8.17 5.12
C PHE A 14 7.10 8.91 6.36
N LEU A 15 7.18 8.24 7.51
CA LEU A 15 6.87 8.77 8.82
C LEU A 15 8.17 9.02 9.57
N THR A 16 8.38 10.27 9.98
CA THR A 16 9.50 10.60 10.85
C THR A 16 9.23 10.11 12.28
N ILE A 17 10.26 10.04 13.11
CA ILE A 17 10.10 9.75 14.55
C ILE A 17 9.20 10.80 15.21
N ASP A 18 9.33 12.07 14.81
CA ASP A 18 8.53 13.17 15.32
C ASP A 18 7.04 12.99 14.98
N ASP A 19 6.72 12.64 13.72
CA ASP A 19 5.34 12.32 13.29
C ASP A 19 4.72 11.16 14.08
N LEU A 20 5.50 10.11 14.34
CA LEU A 20 5.05 8.96 15.12
C LEU A 20 4.78 9.36 16.58
N SER A 21 5.66 10.18 17.16
CA SER A 21 5.51 10.69 18.53
C SER A 21 4.35 11.67 18.68
N ASP A 22 4.15 12.59 17.73
CA ASP A 22 3.06 13.58 17.75
C ASP A 22 1.68 12.91 17.65
N ARG A 23 1.56 11.88 16.80
CA ARG A 23 0.34 11.08 16.68
C ARG A 23 0.17 10.03 17.79
N GLY A 24 1.13 9.92 18.71
CA GLY A 24 1.12 8.93 19.78
C GLY A 24 1.05 7.49 19.26
N LEU A 25 1.69 7.24 18.12
CA LEU A 25 1.81 5.95 17.46
C LEU A 25 3.18 5.36 17.79
N THR A 26 3.19 4.25 18.52
CA THR A 26 4.42 3.50 18.72
C THR A 26 4.52 2.36 17.69
N LYS A 27 5.74 1.85 17.50
CA LYS A 27 5.97 0.66 16.65
C LYS A 27 5.09 -0.52 17.11
N GLU A 28 4.81 -0.61 18.40
CA GLU A 28 3.94 -1.63 18.98
C GLU A 28 2.47 -1.43 18.60
N ASP A 29 1.96 -0.19 18.52
CA ASP A 29 0.57 0.08 18.11
C ASP A 29 0.30 -0.35 16.67
N ILE A 30 1.29 -0.21 15.81
CA ILE A 30 1.23 -0.60 14.39
C ILE A 30 1.21 -2.12 14.26
N TRP A 31 2.00 -2.83 15.08
CA TRP A 31 2.05 -4.29 15.08
C TRP A 31 0.87 -4.94 15.80
N LYS A 32 0.26 -4.23 16.77
CA LYS A 32 -0.91 -4.69 17.53
C LYS A 32 -2.24 -4.41 16.82
N ASP A 33 -2.19 -3.90 15.59
CA ASP A 33 -3.38 -3.60 14.79
C ASP A 33 -4.38 -2.70 15.55
N SER A 34 -3.84 -1.67 16.19
CA SER A 34 -4.63 -0.76 17.03
C SER A 34 -5.65 0.01 16.20
N LEU A 35 -6.77 0.43 16.82
CA LEU A 35 -7.77 1.27 16.15
C LEU A 35 -7.17 2.57 15.59
N LYS A 36 -6.11 3.09 16.23
CA LYS A 36 -5.35 4.26 15.76
C LYS A 36 -4.65 4.01 14.42
N TRP A 37 -4.13 2.80 14.23
CA TRP A 37 -3.49 2.40 12.98
C TRP A 37 -4.50 2.36 11.84
N HIS A 38 -5.67 1.74 12.07
CA HIS A 38 -6.78 1.73 11.12
C HIS A 38 -7.21 3.14 10.71
N GLN A 39 -7.34 4.07 11.67
CA GLN A 39 -7.69 5.45 11.38
C GLN A 39 -6.63 6.15 10.53
N LEU A 40 -5.36 6.01 10.88
CA LEU A 40 -4.27 6.58 10.09
C LEU A 40 -4.28 6.02 8.65
N PHE A 41 -4.47 4.71 8.52
CA PHE A 41 -4.52 4.04 7.24
C PHE A 41 -5.64 4.57 6.33
N HIS A 42 -6.85 4.72 6.88
CA HIS A 42 -7.97 5.30 6.14
C HIS A 42 -7.71 6.76 5.74
N ASP A 43 -7.13 7.56 6.63
CA ASP A 43 -6.78 8.96 6.37
C ASP A 43 -5.77 9.08 5.22
N MET A 44 -4.71 8.26 5.24
CA MET A 44 -3.69 8.22 4.19
C MET A 44 -4.23 7.72 2.86
N LEU A 45 -5.15 6.74 2.88
CA LEU A 45 -5.82 6.26 1.68
C LEU A 45 -6.76 7.31 1.09
N ALA A 46 -7.52 8.01 1.93
CA ALA A 46 -8.41 9.07 1.46
C ALA A 46 -7.61 10.22 0.84
N GLU A 47 -6.55 10.67 1.52
CA GLU A 47 -5.66 11.71 1.00
C GLU A 47 -5.00 11.28 -0.31
N ALA A 48 -4.55 10.04 -0.41
CA ALA A 48 -3.98 9.53 -1.66
C ALA A 48 -5.02 9.35 -2.78
N SER A 49 -6.24 8.94 -2.46
CA SER A 49 -7.34 8.81 -3.44
C SER A 49 -7.69 10.17 -4.04
N GLU A 50 -7.77 11.22 -3.20
CA GLU A 50 -8.04 12.59 -3.64
C GLU A 50 -6.86 13.18 -4.43
N GLU A 51 -5.62 13.00 -3.97
CA GLU A 51 -4.43 13.56 -4.61
C GLU A 51 -4.05 12.87 -5.93
N PHE A 52 -4.34 11.57 -6.05
CA PHE A 52 -3.89 10.75 -7.18
C PHE A 52 -5.03 10.24 -8.08
N ASP A 53 -6.27 10.62 -7.80
CA ASP A 53 -7.50 10.17 -8.49
C ASP A 53 -7.52 8.64 -8.61
N LEU A 54 -7.23 7.96 -7.49
CA LEU A 54 -7.15 6.50 -7.42
C LEU A 54 -8.45 5.92 -6.87
N GLU A 55 -9.06 5.03 -7.63
CA GLU A 55 -10.17 4.20 -7.16
C GLU A 55 -9.62 3.06 -6.32
N ILE A 56 -9.65 3.23 -5.00
CA ILE A 56 -9.31 2.14 -4.06
C ILE A 56 -10.49 1.16 -4.04
N MET A 57 -10.56 0.26 -5.02
CA MET A 57 -11.50 -0.86 -5.03
C MET A 57 -10.72 -2.16 -4.83
N GLY A 58 -10.83 -2.77 -3.65
CA GLY A 58 -10.28 -4.11 -3.40
C GLY A 58 -9.53 -4.26 -2.08
N SER A 59 -8.64 -5.27 -2.06
CA SER A 59 -7.80 -5.56 -0.90
C SER A 59 -6.54 -4.69 -0.93
N VAL A 60 -6.08 -4.24 0.23
CA VAL A 60 -4.86 -3.44 0.32
C VAL A 60 -3.82 -4.19 1.13
N ALA A 61 -2.64 -4.37 0.55
CA ALA A 61 -1.47 -4.92 1.23
C ALA A 61 -0.64 -3.78 1.83
N VAL A 62 -0.22 -3.94 3.09
CA VAL A 62 0.61 -2.96 3.78
C VAL A 62 1.90 -3.58 4.26
N GLU A 63 3.02 -3.01 3.85
CA GLU A 63 4.36 -3.40 4.25
C GLU A 63 4.99 -2.30 5.10
N ILE A 64 5.55 -2.65 6.25
CA ILE A 64 6.10 -1.70 7.21
C ILE A 64 7.59 -1.99 7.42
N PHE A 65 8.41 -0.96 7.18
CA PHE A 65 9.86 -1.01 7.34
C PHE A 65 10.30 0.03 8.36
N SER A 66 10.85 -0.40 9.48
CA SER A 66 11.48 0.52 10.42
C SER A 66 12.88 0.92 9.94
N LEU A 67 13.16 2.21 9.79
CA LEU A 67 14.50 2.72 9.53
C LEU A 67 15.16 3.08 10.85
N HIS A 68 16.35 2.56 11.11
CA HIS A 68 17.08 2.85 12.34
C HIS A 68 17.39 4.35 12.41
N ALA A 69 16.94 5.02 13.48
CA ALA A 69 17.10 6.45 13.77
C ALA A 69 16.42 7.48 12.83
N GLN A 70 15.83 7.08 11.70
CA GLN A 70 15.14 8.02 10.77
C GLN A 70 13.61 7.97 10.83
N GLY A 71 13.03 6.87 11.34
CA GLY A 71 11.59 6.72 11.50
C GLY A 71 11.08 5.40 10.93
N MET A 72 10.00 5.47 10.17
CA MET A 72 9.32 4.31 9.59
C MET A 72 8.89 4.62 8.16
N VAL A 73 9.02 3.63 7.29
CA VAL A 73 8.50 3.65 5.94
C VAL A 73 7.40 2.63 5.84
N MET A 74 6.31 3.00 5.21
CA MET A 74 5.19 2.10 4.94
C MET A 74 4.93 2.12 3.44
N ILE A 75 4.77 0.94 2.86
CA ILE A 75 4.42 0.77 1.46
C ILE A 75 3.02 0.19 1.43
N VAL A 76 2.12 0.93 0.82
CA VAL A 76 0.72 0.56 0.65
C VAL A 76 0.55 0.15 -0.81
N THR A 77 0.18 -1.11 -1.03
CA THR A 77 -0.13 -1.65 -2.35
C THR A 77 -1.62 -1.93 -2.41
N MET A 78 -2.33 -1.21 -3.25
CA MET A 78 -3.70 -1.54 -3.61
C MET A 78 -3.67 -2.73 -4.55
N VAL A 79 -4.34 -3.81 -4.19
CA VAL A 79 -4.60 -4.92 -5.08
C VAL A 79 -5.98 -4.66 -5.65
N GLU A 80 -6.01 -4.11 -6.86
CA GLU A 80 -7.20 -4.24 -7.69
C GLU A 80 -7.43 -5.74 -7.83
N SER A 81 -8.65 -6.22 -7.55
CA SER A 81 -9.00 -7.59 -7.90
C SER A 81 -8.90 -7.67 -9.41
N ASP A 82 -7.78 -8.18 -9.91
CA ASP A 82 -7.61 -8.58 -11.30
C ASP A 82 -8.66 -9.67 -11.60
N GLU A 83 -9.85 -9.24 -12.01
CA GLU A 83 -10.72 -10.02 -12.87
C GLU A 83 -10.19 -10.02 -14.32
N ASP A 84 -9.01 -9.43 -14.59
CA ASP A 84 -8.42 -9.29 -15.93
C ASP A 84 -7.07 -10.03 -16.14
N GLU A 85 -6.62 -10.89 -15.20
CA GLU A 85 -5.48 -11.80 -15.42
C GLU A 85 -5.86 -13.15 -16.08
N GLU A 86 -7.05 -13.29 -16.67
CA GLU A 86 -7.47 -14.51 -17.41
C GLU A 86 -7.38 -14.42 -18.96
N GLN A 87 -6.72 -13.42 -19.56
CA GLN A 87 -6.75 -13.28 -21.04
C GLN A 87 -5.42 -13.35 -21.81
N PHE A 88 -4.27 -13.67 -21.19
CA PHE A 88 -3.03 -13.86 -21.97
C PHE A 88 -2.14 -15.01 -21.46
N ASP A 89 -2.60 -16.25 -21.60
CA ASP A 89 -1.71 -17.40 -21.91
C ASP A 89 -2.44 -18.56 -22.63
N ASP A 90 -3.32 -18.29 -23.61
CA ASP A 90 -3.65 -19.33 -24.62
C ASP A 90 -2.56 -19.28 -25.71
N GLY A 91 -1.36 -19.70 -25.30
CA GLY A 91 -0.12 -19.60 -26.04
C GLY A 91 0.52 -20.94 -26.34
N ILE A 92 -0.26 -22.00 -26.61
CA ILE A 92 0.27 -23.25 -27.15
C ILE A 92 -0.57 -23.72 -28.34
N ILE A 93 -0.25 -23.21 -29.53
CA ILE A 93 -0.71 -23.82 -30.78
C ILE A 93 0.24 -24.99 -31.09
N GLU A 94 -0.07 -26.19 -30.62
CA GLU A 94 0.54 -27.41 -31.18
C GLU A 94 -0.13 -27.73 -32.53
N MET A 95 0.47 -27.25 -33.63
CA MET A 95 0.12 -27.76 -34.95
C MET A 95 0.79 -29.11 -35.18
N GLN A 96 0.04 -30.20 -34.96
CA GLN A 96 0.43 -31.51 -35.46
C GLN A 96 0.12 -31.58 -36.96
N VAL A 97 1.17 -31.69 -37.78
CA VAL A 97 1.05 -31.98 -39.21
C VAL A 97 1.12 -33.50 -39.38
N THR A 98 0.08 -34.10 -39.98
CA THR A 98 0.08 -35.51 -40.42
C THR A 98 0.55 -35.60 -41.86
#